data_AF-A0A833T496-F1
#
_entry.id   AF-A0A833T496-F1
#
_cell.length_a   1.000
_cell.length_b   1.000
_cell.length_c   1.000
_cell.angle_alpha   90.00
_cell.angle_beta   90.00
_cell.angle_gamma   90.00
#
_symmetry.space_group_name_H-M   'P 1'
#
loop_
_entity.id
_entity.type
_entity.pdbx_description
1 polymer ?
#
loop_
_entity_poly.entity_id
_entity_poly.type
_entity_poly.pdbx_seq_one_letter_code
_entity_poly.pdbx_strand_id
1 'polypeptide(L)'
;MTSHSTNAASSDAVNATRAMGTNAGDSCTWYAGETCSLPRTGFDCLNVLLETDECAIAPNGACVSMSVYEKYLSNREHYEPLSRYFPASNYTYCSVDDSVCSTCIAEWSSNYEMTGSGGSTKYCTGSDGCVCIAATEVPDWKQTVVANQCDGSSDSSSVNSSQAFSSATQLCIILGIYFGAIIIFSVFLVRRWFRSSVPMRSGSTHHHHSGPQLRLTGWKSLREKLIETEHSFVQVETRLDATV
;
A
#
# COMPACT_ATOMS: atom_id res chain seq x y z
N MET A 1 40.71 -22.30 52.85
CA MET A 1 39.55 -21.43 52.57
C MET A 1 39.99 -20.41 51.54
N THR A 2 39.50 -20.50 50.31
CA THR A 2 39.34 -19.38 49.34
C THR A 2 38.75 -19.95 48.07
N SER A 3 37.42 -20.04 48.04
CA SER A 3 36.64 -20.43 46.86
C SER A 3 36.67 -19.28 45.85
N HIS A 4 37.14 -19.54 44.64
CA HIS A 4 36.99 -18.63 43.50
C HIS A 4 35.60 -18.84 42.89
N SER A 5 34.74 -17.84 43.02
CA SER A 5 33.46 -17.78 42.31
C SER A 5 33.68 -17.12 40.96
N THR A 6 33.36 -17.86 39.90
CA THR A 6 33.22 -17.40 38.52
C THR A 6 31.96 -16.53 38.40
N ASN A 7 32.12 -15.23 38.23
CA ASN A 7 31.01 -14.36 37.84
C ASN A 7 30.75 -14.51 36.34
N ALA A 8 29.61 -15.13 36.01
CA ALA A 8 29.02 -15.06 34.70
C ALA A 8 28.61 -13.61 34.42
N ALA A 9 29.08 -13.05 33.31
CA ALA A 9 28.64 -11.75 32.83
C ALA A 9 27.16 -11.84 32.42
N SER A 10 26.28 -11.25 33.22
CA SER A 10 24.93 -10.91 32.77
C SER A 10 25.02 -9.76 31.79
N SER A 11 24.44 -9.96 30.62
CA SER A 11 24.19 -8.94 29.61
C SER A 11 23.16 -7.95 30.17
N ASP A 12 23.63 -6.84 30.72
CA ASP A 12 22.79 -5.72 31.15
C ASP A 12 23.00 -4.48 30.27
N ALA A 13 21.89 -3.74 30.11
CA ALA A 13 21.78 -2.34 29.68
C ALA A 13 21.53 -2.04 28.19
N VAL A 14 20.34 -2.42 27.70
CA VAL A 14 19.46 -1.48 26.96
C VAL A 14 18.03 -1.62 27.51
N ASN A 15 17.87 -1.47 28.82
CA ASN A 15 16.54 -1.37 29.42
C ASN A 15 16.31 0.09 29.80
N ALA A 16 16.02 0.92 28.79
CA ALA A 16 15.35 2.18 29.08
C ALA A 16 14.04 1.82 29.81
N THR A 17 13.80 2.45 30.95
CA THR A 17 12.60 2.22 31.76
C THR A 17 11.38 2.69 30.99
N ARG A 18 10.83 1.80 30.16
CA ARG A 18 9.62 2.06 29.38
C ARG A 18 8.42 2.15 30.33
N ALA A 19 7.46 3.01 29.98
CA ALA A 19 6.26 3.19 30.77
C ALA A 19 5.29 2.01 30.55
N MET A 20 4.62 1.55 31.59
CA MET A 20 3.58 0.54 31.43
C MET A 20 2.28 1.22 30.95
N GLY A 21 1.71 0.73 29.86
CA GLY A 21 0.41 1.16 29.37
C GLY A 21 -0.68 0.87 30.40
N THR A 22 -1.56 1.84 30.62
CA THR A 22 -2.60 1.76 31.67
C THR A 22 -3.97 1.30 31.14
N ASN A 23 -4.11 1.18 29.83
CA ASN A 23 -5.40 0.95 29.19
C ASN A 23 -5.53 -0.50 28.72
N ALA A 24 -6.36 -1.28 29.43
CA ALA A 24 -6.76 -2.60 28.98
C ALA A 24 -7.57 -2.47 27.67
N GLY A 25 -6.99 -2.91 26.55
CA GLY A 25 -7.58 -2.80 25.21
C GLY A 25 -6.71 -2.03 24.21
N ASP A 26 -5.59 -1.46 24.65
CA ASP A 26 -4.58 -0.94 23.74
C ASP A 26 -4.01 -2.06 22.86
N SER A 27 -3.80 -1.75 21.58
CA SER A 27 -3.03 -2.58 20.65
C SER A 27 -1.78 -1.83 20.21
N CYS A 28 -0.86 -2.52 19.53
CA CYS A 28 0.29 -1.85 18.94
C CYS A 28 -0.14 -0.75 17.97
N THR A 29 -1.10 -1.02 17.09
CA THR A 29 -1.50 -0.05 16.06
C THR A 29 -2.43 1.04 16.57
N TRP A 30 -3.33 0.72 17.51
CA TRP A 30 -4.41 1.62 17.94
C TRP A 30 -4.47 1.74 19.47
N TYR A 31 -4.83 2.93 19.96
CA TYR A 31 -5.21 3.12 21.36
C TYR A 31 -6.55 2.43 21.66
N ALA A 32 -6.81 2.14 22.94
CA ALA A 32 -8.02 1.44 23.37
C ALA A 32 -9.30 2.13 22.87
N GLY A 33 -10.17 1.35 22.23
CA GLY A 33 -11.43 1.84 21.66
C GLY A 33 -11.30 2.59 20.34
N GLU A 34 -10.08 2.84 19.88
CA GLU A 34 -9.81 3.46 18.59
C GLU A 34 -9.57 2.38 17.53
N THR A 35 -10.07 2.61 16.32
CA THR A 35 -9.79 1.76 15.16
C THR A 35 -9.93 2.61 13.92
N CYS A 36 -8.87 2.69 13.11
CA CYS A 36 -8.89 3.49 11.88
C CYS A 36 -9.11 5.00 12.06
N SER A 37 -9.02 5.50 13.29
CA SER A 37 -9.22 6.89 13.67
C SER A 37 -7.94 7.51 14.22
N LEU A 38 -7.33 6.84 15.21
CA LEU A 38 -6.17 7.36 15.93
C LEU A 38 -5.06 6.30 16.05
N PRO A 39 -4.11 6.27 15.10
CA PRO A 39 -2.98 5.37 15.19
C PRO A 39 -2.05 5.77 16.34
N ARG A 40 -1.41 4.77 16.96
CA ARG A 40 -0.40 4.97 18.02
C ARG A 40 0.78 5.76 17.47
N THR A 41 1.27 6.71 18.25
CA THR A 41 2.44 7.52 17.89
C THR A 41 3.72 6.70 17.88
N GLY A 42 4.75 7.15 17.14
CA GLY A 42 6.07 6.52 17.16
C GLY A 42 6.69 6.51 18.56
N PHE A 43 6.48 7.60 19.33
CA PHE A 43 6.92 7.69 20.72
C PHE A 43 6.31 6.59 21.59
N ASP A 44 4.98 6.49 21.59
CA ASP A 44 4.29 5.49 22.42
C ASP A 44 4.55 4.07 21.93
N CYS A 45 4.81 3.87 20.62
CA CYS A 45 5.10 2.56 20.06
C CYS A 45 6.39 1.93 20.63
N LEU A 46 7.44 2.73 20.82
CA LEU A 46 8.73 2.21 21.32
C LEU A 46 8.90 2.38 22.83
N ASN A 47 8.22 3.35 23.44
CA ASN A 47 8.46 3.72 24.84
C ASN A 47 7.38 3.23 25.82
N VAL A 48 6.25 2.69 25.34
CA VAL A 48 5.18 2.16 26.19
C VAL A 48 5.05 0.64 26.02
N LEU A 49 5.14 -0.12 27.12
CA LEU A 49 4.81 -1.56 27.11
C LEU A 49 3.31 -1.74 27.17
N LEU A 50 2.79 -2.63 26.32
CA LEU A 50 1.44 -3.15 26.43
C LEU A 50 1.42 -4.42 27.27
N GLU A 51 0.28 -4.74 27.86
CA GLU A 51 0.12 -5.93 28.70
C GLU A 51 0.39 -7.23 27.92
N THR A 52 0.14 -7.22 26.62
CA THR A 52 0.15 -8.42 25.78
C THR A 52 1.33 -8.52 24.83
N ASP A 53 2.06 -7.42 24.55
CA ASP A 53 3.11 -7.44 23.54
C ASP A 53 4.08 -6.22 23.59
N GLU A 54 5.29 -6.43 23.07
CA GLU A 54 6.13 -5.34 22.56
C GLU A 54 5.72 -5.01 21.12
N CYS A 55 6.05 -3.81 20.64
CA CYS A 55 5.64 -3.35 19.32
C CYS A 55 6.84 -2.96 18.46
N ALA A 56 6.63 -2.82 17.16
CA ALA A 56 7.63 -2.35 16.21
C ALA A 56 7.04 -1.27 15.30
N ILE A 57 7.85 -0.27 14.94
CA ILE A 57 7.48 0.70 13.91
C ILE A 57 7.82 0.11 12.55
N ALA A 58 6.80 0.03 11.70
CA ALA A 58 6.89 -0.40 10.33
C ALA A 58 7.39 0.74 9.41
N PRO A 59 7.89 0.42 8.20
CA PRO A 59 8.44 1.40 7.26
C PRO A 59 7.46 2.51 6.84
N ASN A 60 6.16 2.24 6.91
CA ASN A 60 5.08 3.19 6.63
C ASN A 60 4.68 4.05 7.84
N GLY A 61 5.40 3.93 8.96
CA GLY A 61 5.12 4.66 10.20
C GLY A 61 4.06 4.02 11.09
N ALA A 62 3.45 2.90 10.68
CA ALA A 62 2.48 2.21 11.53
C ALA A 62 3.19 1.50 12.68
N CYS A 63 2.65 1.60 13.88
CA CYS A 63 3.04 0.72 14.97
C CYS A 63 2.36 -0.65 14.78
N VAL A 64 3.13 -1.73 14.73
CA VAL A 64 2.65 -3.09 14.45
C VAL A 64 3.11 -4.05 15.54
N SER A 65 2.42 -5.19 15.66
CA SER A 65 2.80 -6.25 16.59
C SER A 65 4.12 -6.91 16.19
N MET A 66 4.80 -7.52 17.16
CA MET A 66 6.04 -8.26 16.90
C MET A 66 5.83 -9.42 15.93
N SER A 67 4.65 -10.05 15.91
CA SER A 67 4.32 -11.09 14.93
C SER A 67 4.38 -10.60 13.46
N VAL A 68 4.01 -9.34 13.19
CA VAL A 68 4.16 -8.74 11.85
C VAL A 68 5.64 -8.53 11.53
N TYR A 69 6.42 -8.07 12.50
CA TYR A 69 7.86 -7.89 12.34
C TYR A 69 8.60 -9.21 12.10
N GLU A 70 8.28 -10.27 12.85
CA GLU A 70 8.85 -11.61 12.66
C GLU A 70 8.53 -12.19 11.28
N LYS A 71 7.30 -11.96 10.79
CA LYS A 71 6.92 -12.33 9.42
C LYS A 71 7.73 -11.59 8.36
N TYR A 72 8.07 -10.32 8.60
CA TYR A 72 8.97 -9.58 7.73
C TYR A 72 10.39 -10.16 7.77
N LEU A 73 10.91 -10.49 8.96
CA LEU A 73 12.24 -11.07 9.12
C LEU A 73 12.37 -12.43 8.40
N SER A 74 11.35 -13.29 8.49
CA SER A 74 11.38 -14.61 7.84
C SER A 74 11.36 -14.53 6.30
N ASN A 75 10.79 -13.45 5.75
CA ASN A 75 10.68 -13.24 4.30
C ASN A 75 11.65 -12.19 3.78
N ARG A 76 12.61 -11.74 4.61
CA ARG A 76 13.46 -10.57 4.32
C ARG A 76 14.22 -10.68 2.99
N GLU A 77 14.61 -11.89 2.60
CA GLU A 77 15.31 -12.16 1.33
C GLU A 77 14.49 -11.84 0.08
N HIS A 78 13.17 -11.73 0.22
CA HIS A 78 12.24 -11.46 -0.90
C HIS A 78 11.88 -9.97 -1.02
N TYR A 79 12.38 -9.11 -0.13
CA TYR A 79 12.07 -7.68 -0.11
C TYR A 79 13.28 -6.84 -0.54
N GLU A 80 13.20 -6.24 -1.73
CA GLU A 80 14.15 -5.22 -2.21
C GLU A 80 13.41 -3.92 -2.60
N PRO A 81 13.84 -2.75 -2.07
CA PRO A 81 14.90 -2.55 -1.08
C PRO A 81 14.47 -3.03 0.32
N LEU A 82 15.47 -3.36 1.16
CA LEU A 82 15.23 -3.78 2.54
C LEU A 82 14.59 -2.64 3.35
N SER A 83 13.31 -2.80 3.67
CA SER A 83 12.59 -1.84 4.49
C SER A 83 12.96 -1.97 5.97
N ARG A 84 13.38 -0.87 6.60
CA ARG A 84 13.83 -0.89 8.00
C ARG A 84 12.64 -0.82 8.97
N TYR A 85 12.59 -1.79 9.88
CA TYR A 85 11.70 -1.79 11.04
C TYR A 85 12.47 -1.37 12.29
N PHE A 86 11.74 -0.80 13.27
CA PHE A 86 12.29 -0.41 14.56
C PHE A 86 11.51 -1.12 15.68
N PRO A 87 11.95 -2.31 16.12
CA PRO A 87 11.32 -3.00 17.25
C PRO A 87 11.68 -2.34 18.57
N ALA A 88 10.70 -2.24 19.48
CA ALA A 88 10.88 -1.65 20.81
C ALA A 88 11.97 -2.37 21.62
N SER A 89 12.17 -3.67 21.41
CA SER A 89 13.24 -4.48 22.04
C SER A 89 14.65 -3.92 21.84
N ASN A 90 14.91 -3.26 20.71
CA ASN A 90 16.25 -2.77 20.35
C ASN A 90 16.35 -1.24 20.27
N TYR A 91 15.21 -0.54 20.22
CA TYR A 91 15.17 0.90 19.96
C TYR A 91 14.20 1.59 20.92
N THR A 92 14.57 2.81 21.31
CA THR A 92 13.75 3.71 22.11
C THR A 92 13.49 4.98 21.32
N TYR A 93 12.29 5.55 21.42
CA TYR A 93 11.98 6.79 20.71
C TYR A 93 12.52 8.00 21.48
N CYS A 94 13.04 8.99 20.76
CA CYS A 94 13.54 10.22 21.39
C CYS A 94 12.45 11.05 22.05
N SER A 95 12.80 11.74 23.13
CA SER A 95 11.93 12.79 23.68
C SER A 95 11.72 13.90 22.65
N VAL A 96 10.58 14.57 22.73
CA VAL A 96 10.26 15.75 21.91
C VAL A 96 11.25 16.91 22.12
N ASP A 97 11.96 16.91 23.25
CA ASP A 97 12.95 17.92 23.60
C ASP A 97 14.36 17.62 23.06
N ASP A 98 14.58 16.47 22.41
CA ASP A 98 15.89 16.16 21.82
C ASP A 98 16.17 17.09 20.62
N SER A 99 17.27 17.84 20.71
CA SER A 99 17.62 18.87 19.75
C SER A 99 18.02 18.31 18.38
N VAL A 100 18.63 17.11 18.36
CA VAL A 100 19.01 16.43 17.12
C VAL A 100 17.76 15.97 16.39
N CYS A 101 16.84 15.33 17.11
CA CYS A 101 15.60 14.83 16.55
C CYS A 101 14.69 15.96 16.06
N SER A 102 14.51 17.03 16.84
CA SER A 102 13.72 18.19 16.42
C SER A 102 14.26 18.86 15.15
N THR A 103 15.59 18.91 14.98
CA THR A 103 16.22 19.39 13.74
C THR A 103 15.84 18.48 12.55
N CYS A 104 15.97 17.16 12.70
CA CYS A 104 15.59 16.23 11.64
C CYS A 104 14.10 16.29 11.28
N ILE A 105 13.22 16.39 12.27
CA ILE A 105 11.78 16.51 12.06
C ILE A 105 11.46 17.78 11.28
N ALA A 106 12.09 18.91 11.60
CA ALA A 106 11.93 20.15 10.87
C ALA A 106 12.38 20.03 9.40
N GLU A 107 13.51 19.37 9.14
CA GLU A 107 13.98 19.09 7.79
C GLU A 107 13.04 18.18 7.01
N TRP A 108 12.57 17.08 7.61
CA TRP A 108 11.63 16.17 6.98
C TRP A 108 10.31 16.84 6.65
N SER A 109 9.81 17.67 7.58
CA SER A 109 8.58 18.43 7.39
C SER A 109 8.75 19.43 6.23
N SER A 110 9.83 20.20 6.22
CA SER A 110 10.13 21.13 5.13
C SER A 110 10.26 20.43 3.77
N ASN A 111 10.98 19.30 3.73
CA ASN A 111 11.10 18.48 2.51
C ASN A 111 9.76 17.91 2.07
N TYR A 112 8.91 17.50 3.00
CA TYR A 112 7.59 16.98 2.72
C TYR A 112 6.69 18.05 2.10
N GLU A 113 6.68 19.26 2.63
CA GLU A 113 5.93 20.38 2.06
C GLU A 113 6.40 20.74 0.63
N MET A 114 7.71 20.62 0.35
CA MET A 114 8.26 20.95 -0.98
C MET A 114 8.11 19.82 -2.00
N THR A 115 8.20 18.56 -1.58
CA THR A 115 8.37 17.40 -2.49
C THR A 115 7.34 16.29 -2.30
N GLY A 116 6.53 16.34 -1.24
CA GLY A 116 5.66 15.25 -0.81
C GLY A 116 6.41 14.07 -0.18
N SER A 117 7.69 14.24 0.18
CA SER A 117 8.50 13.20 0.81
C SER A 117 9.41 13.76 1.90
N GLY A 118 9.62 12.99 2.97
CA GLY A 118 10.58 13.34 4.03
C GLY A 118 12.06 13.33 3.60
N GLY A 119 12.36 13.23 2.30
CA GLY A 119 13.73 13.24 1.77
C GLY A 119 14.42 11.88 1.80
N SER A 120 15.75 11.88 1.68
CA SER A 120 16.59 10.68 1.63
C SER A 120 16.80 10.04 3.01
N THR A 121 16.97 10.87 4.05
CA THR A 121 17.12 10.42 5.43
C THR A 121 15.77 9.98 5.99
N LYS A 122 15.65 8.71 6.41
CA LYS A 122 14.38 8.15 6.92
C LYS A 122 14.29 8.08 8.44
N TYR A 123 15.42 8.20 9.13
CA TYR A 123 15.51 8.21 10.58
C TYR A 123 16.73 9.00 11.03
N CYS A 124 16.68 9.49 12.26
CA CYS A 124 17.80 10.12 12.94
C CYS A 124 18.02 9.44 14.28
N THR A 125 19.28 9.48 14.75
CA THR A 125 19.65 9.03 16.09
C THR A 125 19.88 10.26 16.94
N GLY A 126 19.14 10.38 18.04
CA GLY A 126 19.24 11.50 18.97
C GLY A 126 20.46 11.40 19.88
N SER A 127 20.57 12.36 20.80
CA SER A 127 21.77 12.55 21.62
C SER A 127 22.05 11.35 22.55
N ASP A 128 20.99 10.71 23.05
CA ASP A 128 21.06 9.58 23.99
C ASP A 128 21.03 8.21 23.29
N GLY A 129 21.20 8.16 21.96
CA GLY A 129 21.09 6.92 21.18
C GLY A 129 19.65 6.47 20.91
N CYS A 130 18.66 7.27 21.30
CA CYS A 130 17.27 7.11 20.90
C CYS A 130 17.09 7.36 19.39
N VAL A 131 15.95 6.96 18.83
CA VAL A 131 15.64 7.17 17.41
C VAL A 131 14.40 8.04 17.22
N CYS A 132 14.37 8.74 16.10
CA CYS A 132 13.12 9.26 15.56
C CYS A 132 13.05 9.05 14.05
N ILE A 133 11.84 8.94 13.54
CA ILE A 133 11.57 8.30 12.26
C ILE A 133 10.69 9.22 11.43
N ALA A 134 11.11 9.52 10.21
CA ALA A 134 10.38 10.43 9.34
C ALA A 134 8.94 9.97 9.09
N ALA A 135 8.74 8.65 8.91
CA ALA A 135 7.43 8.07 8.63
C ALA A 135 6.40 8.23 9.76
N THR A 136 6.83 8.57 10.99
CA THR A 136 5.94 8.84 12.12
C THR A 136 5.82 10.33 12.47
N GLU A 137 6.50 11.20 11.72
CA GLU A 137 6.64 12.63 12.07
C GLU A 137 6.19 13.56 10.94
N VAL A 138 6.18 13.10 9.68
CA VAL A 138 5.72 13.93 8.55
C VAL A 138 4.22 14.28 8.66
N PRO A 139 3.77 15.46 8.21
CA PRO A 139 2.41 15.97 8.48
C PRO A 139 1.23 15.01 8.23
N ASP A 140 1.29 14.19 7.17
CA ASP A 140 0.21 13.25 6.80
C ASP A 140 0.45 11.80 7.26
N TRP A 141 1.34 11.58 8.24
CA TRP A 141 1.70 10.23 8.67
C TRP A 141 0.48 9.46 9.18
N LYS A 142 -0.43 10.12 9.92
CA LYS A 142 -1.65 9.49 10.47
C LYS A 142 -2.56 8.99 9.36
N GLN A 143 -2.83 9.83 8.37
CA GLN A 143 -3.65 9.47 7.20
C GLN A 143 -3.00 8.33 6.43
N THR A 144 -1.68 8.35 6.29
CA THR A 144 -0.94 7.26 5.64
C THR A 144 -1.11 5.93 6.39
N VAL A 145 -1.01 5.93 7.72
CA VAL A 145 -1.23 4.72 8.52
C VAL A 145 -2.67 4.23 8.41
N VAL A 146 -3.65 5.12 8.52
CA VAL A 146 -5.07 4.78 8.40
C VAL A 146 -5.37 4.22 7.01
N ALA A 147 -4.92 4.88 5.94
CA ALA A 147 -5.12 4.40 4.57
C ALA A 147 -4.54 3.00 4.38
N ASN A 148 -3.32 2.72 4.87
CA ASN A 148 -2.72 1.39 4.71
C ASN A 148 -3.41 0.29 5.52
N GLN A 149 -3.92 0.61 6.71
CA GLN A 149 -4.47 -0.38 7.63
C GLN A 149 -5.98 -0.61 7.45
N CYS A 150 -6.69 0.33 6.80
CA CYS A 150 -8.16 0.40 6.86
C CYS A 150 -8.87 0.43 5.50
N ASP A 151 -8.15 0.40 4.38
CA ASP A 151 -8.74 0.42 3.01
C ASP A 151 -9.51 -0.87 2.62
N GLY A 152 -9.91 -1.67 3.61
CA GLY A 152 -10.68 -2.90 3.44
C GLY A 152 -12.09 -2.85 4.07
N SER A 153 -12.55 -1.73 4.61
CA SER A 153 -13.86 -1.66 5.29
C SER A 153 -14.52 -0.29 5.20
N SER A 154 -15.10 0.03 4.05
CA SER A 154 -16.28 0.92 4.00
C SER A 154 -17.06 0.74 2.70
N ASP A 155 -18.16 0.01 2.78
CA ASP A 155 -19.36 0.28 1.99
C ASP A 155 -19.83 1.70 2.33
N SER A 156 -19.46 2.69 1.50
CA SER A 156 -20.28 3.86 1.16
C SER A 156 -19.50 4.79 0.25
N SER A 157 -19.85 4.77 -1.03
CA SER A 157 -19.87 5.91 -1.95
C SER A 157 -19.01 7.13 -1.58
N SER A 158 -17.72 7.08 -1.87
CA SER A 158 -17.01 8.22 -2.47
C SER A 158 -15.72 7.71 -3.10
N VAL A 159 -15.74 7.60 -4.42
CA VAL A 159 -14.51 7.57 -5.21
C VAL A 159 -13.85 8.93 -5.04
N ASN A 160 -13.03 9.05 -4.00
CA ASN A 160 -11.98 10.05 -3.95
C ASN A 160 -10.67 9.27 -3.86
N SER A 161 -10.28 8.72 -5.01
CA SER A 161 -8.92 8.27 -5.27
C SER A 161 -7.99 9.49 -5.30
N SER A 162 -7.79 10.15 -4.16
CA SER A 162 -6.65 11.05 -3.97
C SER A 162 -5.42 10.21 -3.66
N GLN A 163 -5.04 9.37 -4.64
CA GLN A 163 -3.63 9.02 -4.79
C GLN A 163 -2.91 10.34 -5.02
N ALA A 164 -1.92 10.65 -4.19
CA ALA A 164 -1.08 11.82 -4.33
C ALA A 164 -0.27 11.70 -5.63
N PHE A 165 -0.91 12.04 -6.74
CA PHE A 165 -0.27 12.16 -8.02
C PHE A 165 0.58 13.43 -7.97
N SER A 166 1.90 13.25 -8.03
CA SER A 166 2.86 14.34 -8.24
C SER A 166 2.30 15.31 -9.29
N SER A 167 2.34 16.62 -9.03
CA SER A 167 1.64 17.69 -9.77
C SER A 167 1.77 17.63 -11.31
N ALA A 168 2.86 17.07 -11.83
CA ALA A 168 3.05 16.81 -13.26
C ALA A 168 2.06 15.77 -13.85
N THR A 169 1.73 14.72 -13.10
CA THR A 169 0.84 13.63 -13.52
C THR A 169 -0.61 14.10 -13.61
N GLN A 170 -1.03 15.00 -12.72
CA GLN A 170 -2.37 15.57 -12.71
C GLN A 170 -2.64 16.40 -13.97
N LEU A 171 -1.65 17.16 -14.44
CA LEU A 171 -1.76 17.93 -15.70
C LEU A 171 -1.86 17.00 -16.92
N CYS A 172 -1.12 15.90 -16.94
CA CYS A 172 -1.18 14.92 -18.04
C CYS A 172 -2.57 14.27 -18.16
N ILE A 173 -3.21 13.94 -17.03
CA ILE A 173 -4.55 13.33 -17.01
C ILE A 173 -5.60 14.32 -17.52
N ILE A 174 -5.56 15.57 -17.05
CA ILE A 174 -6.51 16.62 -17.46
C ILE A 174 -6.39 16.89 -18.97
N LEU A 175 -5.16 17.00 -19.48
CA LEU A 175 -4.91 17.17 -20.92
C LEU A 175 -5.40 15.94 -21.71
N GLY A 176 -5.13 14.73 -21.23
CA GLY A 176 -5.59 13.49 -21.88
C GLY A 176 -7.11 13.42 -22.01
N ILE A 177 -7.85 13.79 -20.96
CA ILE A 177 -9.32 13.84 -20.98
C ILE A 177 -9.81 14.92 -21.96
N TYR A 178 -9.18 16.09 -21.94
CA TYR A 178 -9.55 17.19 -22.83
C TYR A 178 -9.37 16.83 -24.31
N PHE A 179 -8.20 16.29 -24.69
CA PHE A 179 -7.95 15.85 -26.06
C PHE A 179 -8.82 14.65 -26.44
N GLY A 180 -9.03 13.69 -25.53
CA GLY A 180 -9.92 12.56 -25.75
C GLY A 180 -11.35 12.99 -26.04
N ALA A 181 -11.90 13.93 -25.27
CA ALA A 181 -13.24 14.47 -25.47
C ALA A 181 -13.37 15.20 -26.82
N ILE A 182 -12.35 15.96 -27.24
CA ILE A 182 -12.33 16.63 -28.54
C ILE A 182 -12.30 15.61 -29.69
N ILE A 183 -11.52 14.54 -29.57
CA ILE A 183 -11.47 13.49 -30.60
C ILE A 183 -12.81 12.77 -30.69
N ILE A 184 -13.41 12.40 -29.56
CA ILE A 184 -14.73 11.74 -29.55
C ILE A 184 -15.80 12.67 -30.13
N PHE A 185 -15.80 13.95 -29.75
CA PHE A 185 -16.75 14.93 -30.24
C PHE A 185 -16.59 15.19 -31.73
N SER A 186 -15.36 15.34 -32.23
CA SER A 186 -15.09 15.51 -33.66
C SER A 186 -15.51 14.28 -34.47
N VAL A 187 -15.21 13.06 -34.00
CA VAL A 187 -15.69 11.82 -34.64
C VAL A 187 -17.21 11.74 -34.60
N PHE A 188 -17.86 12.16 -33.50
CA PHE A 188 -19.31 12.17 -33.39
C PHE A 188 -19.95 13.18 -34.34
N LEU A 189 -19.40 14.39 -34.46
CA LEU A 189 -19.85 15.41 -35.40
C LEU A 189 -19.66 14.96 -36.85
N VAL A 190 -18.50 14.37 -37.18
CA VAL A 190 -18.23 13.83 -38.52
C VAL A 190 -19.19 12.69 -38.83
N ARG A 191 -19.43 11.75 -37.91
CA ARG A 191 -20.41 10.67 -38.09
C ARG A 191 -21.83 11.21 -38.24
N ARG A 192 -22.19 12.27 -37.51
CA ARG A 192 -23.51 12.92 -37.61
C ARG A 192 -23.65 13.64 -38.95
N TRP A 193 -22.60 14.30 -39.43
CA TRP A 193 -22.56 14.92 -40.76
C TRP A 193 -22.68 13.89 -41.88
N PHE A 194 -21.94 12.77 -41.82
CA PHE A 194 -22.06 11.68 -42.80
C PHE A 194 -23.44 11.03 -42.77
N ARG A 195 -24.09 10.90 -41.60
CA ARG A 195 -25.47 10.42 -41.50
C ARG A 195 -26.49 11.40 -42.06
N SER A 196 -26.26 12.70 -41.92
CA SER A 196 -27.14 13.76 -42.49
C SER A 196 -26.90 14.02 -43.98
N SER A 197 -25.75 13.61 -44.53
CA SER A 197 -25.42 13.79 -45.96
C SER A 197 -25.70 12.55 -46.81
N VAL A 198 -26.47 11.58 -46.30
CA VAL A 198 -27.16 10.58 -47.14
C VAL A 198 -28.56 11.12 -47.46
N PRO A 199 -28.79 11.77 -48.63
CA PRO A 199 -30.15 11.97 -49.10
C PRO A 199 -30.76 10.60 -49.37
N MET A 200 -31.93 10.34 -48.79
CA MET A 200 -32.81 9.26 -49.26
C MET A 200 -33.07 9.48 -50.76
N ARG A 201 -32.40 8.71 -51.60
CA ARG A 201 -32.78 8.55 -52.99
C ARG A 201 -33.42 7.18 -53.13
N SER A 202 -34.74 7.20 -53.26
CA SER A 202 -35.53 6.07 -53.74
C SER A 202 -34.95 5.59 -55.06
N GLY A 203 -34.65 4.29 -55.16
CA GLY A 203 -34.01 3.71 -56.33
C GLY A 203 -33.61 2.26 -56.09
N SER A 204 -34.59 1.37 -56.15
CA SER A 204 -34.39 -0.08 -56.27
C SER A 204 -33.47 -0.40 -57.46
N THR A 205 -32.32 -1.01 -57.19
CA THR A 205 -31.73 -2.01 -58.10
C THR A 205 -30.78 -2.91 -57.31
N HIS A 206 -31.12 -4.19 -57.29
CA HIS A 206 -30.37 -5.28 -56.69
C HIS A 206 -28.96 -5.36 -57.29
N HIS A 207 -27.92 -5.10 -56.50
CA HIS A 207 -26.54 -5.45 -56.87
C HIS A 207 -25.86 -6.23 -55.73
N HIS A 208 -25.70 -7.52 -56.01
CA HIS A 208 -24.96 -8.48 -55.21
C HIS A 208 -23.47 -8.16 -55.34
N HIS A 209 -22.86 -7.60 -54.30
CA HIS A 209 -21.41 -7.45 -54.22
C HIS A 209 -20.83 -8.51 -53.29
N SER A 210 -20.29 -9.56 -53.93
CA SER A 210 -19.39 -10.52 -53.33
C SER A 210 -18.12 -9.82 -52.86
N GLY A 211 -17.94 -9.67 -51.55
CA GLY A 211 -16.63 -9.39 -50.96
C GLY A 211 -15.86 -10.71 -50.76
N PRO A 212 -14.52 -10.70 -50.82
CA PRO A 212 -13.72 -11.89 -50.54
C PRO A 212 -13.92 -12.31 -49.09
N GLN A 213 -14.56 -13.46 -48.88
CA GLN A 213 -14.58 -14.12 -47.57
C GLN A 213 -13.16 -14.58 -47.26
N LEU A 214 -12.44 -13.79 -46.46
CA LEU A 214 -11.27 -14.28 -45.74
C LEU A 214 -11.78 -15.40 -44.82
N ARG A 215 -11.62 -16.65 -45.26
CA ARG A 215 -11.87 -17.84 -44.45
C ARG A 215 -10.85 -17.85 -43.32
N LEU A 216 -11.18 -17.22 -42.20
CA LEU A 216 -10.49 -17.36 -40.92
C LEU A 216 -10.80 -18.76 -40.35
N THR A 217 -10.36 -19.80 -41.05
CA THR A 217 -10.41 -21.20 -40.57
C THR A 217 -9.55 -21.38 -39.32
N GLY A 218 -8.53 -20.53 -39.12
CA GLY A 218 -7.69 -20.55 -37.92
C GLY A 218 -8.41 -20.17 -36.63
N TRP A 219 -9.35 -19.21 -36.67
CA TRP A 219 -10.02 -18.75 -35.44
C TRP A 219 -11.14 -19.70 -34.99
N LYS A 220 -11.79 -20.40 -35.93
CA LYS A 220 -12.74 -21.49 -35.60
C LYS A 220 -12.03 -22.67 -34.94
N SER A 221 -10.90 -23.11 -35.52
CA SER A 221 -10.13 -24.25 -34.99
C SER A 221 -9.61 -24.00 -33.57
N LEU A 222 -9.27 -22.76 -33.22
CA LEU A 222 -8.84 -22.42 -31.87
C LEU A 222 -10.00 -22.41 -30.86
N ARG A 223 -11.18 -21.95 -31.29
CA ARG A 223 -12.39 -21.97 -30.46
C ARG A 223 -12.90 -23.39 -30.22
N GLU A 224 -12.88 -24.24 -31.25
CA GLU A 224 -13.24 -25.65 -31.09
C GLU A 224 -12.27 -26.39 -30.15
N LYS A 225 -10.96 -26.11 -30.21
CA LYS A 225 -9.99 -26.73 -29.27
C LYS A 225 -10.19 -26.32 -27.81
N LEU A 226 -10.57 -25.07 -27.54
CA LEU A 226 -10.85 -24.61 -26.18
C LEU A 226 -12.13 -25.25 -25.63
N ILE A 227 -13.16 -25.42 -26.46
CA ILE A 227 -14.41 -26.10 -26.07
C ILE A 227 -14.15 -27.59 -25.79
N GLU A 228 -13.36 -28.27 -26.60
CA GLU A 228 -13.01 -29.69 -26.39
C GLU A 228 -12.17 -29.90 -25.12
N THR A 229 -11.29 -28.94 -24.80
CA THR A 229 -10.47 -29.01 -23.57
C THR A 229 -11.32 -28.85 -22.31
N GLU A 230 -12.30 -27.94 -22.29
CA GLU A 230 -13.23 -27.83 -21.15
C GLU A 230 -14.14 -29.06 -21.00
N HIS A 231 -14.66 -29.60 -22.09
CA HIS A 231 -15.48 -30.83 -22.02
C HIS A 231 -14.68 -32.04 -21.54
N SER A 232 -13.39 -32.15 -21.90
CA SER A 232 -12.52 -33.24 -21.41
C SER A 232 -12.24 -33.14 -19.90
N PHE A 233 -12.13 -31.92 -19.37
CA PHE A 233 -11.91 -31.70 -17.93
C PHE A 233 -13.15 -32.08 -17.10
N VAL A 234 -14.34 -31.66 -17.53
CA VAL A 234 -15.60 -32.00 -16.86
C VAL A 234 -15.91 -33.50 -16.89
N GLN A 235 -15.49 -34.21 -17.96
CA GLN A 235 -15.70 -35.65 -18.08
C GLN A 235 -14.68 -36.51 -17.32
N VAL A 236 -13.50 -35.97 -17.00
CA VAL A 236 -12.52 -36.61 -16.09
C VAL A 236 -12.94 -36.41 -14.63
N GLU A 237 -13.41 -35.22 -14.26
CA GLU A 237 -13.92 -34.92 -12.91
C GLU A 237 -15.10 -35.83 -12.54
N THR A 238 -16.06 -36.01 -13.46
CA THR A 238 -17.24 -36.86 -13.23
C THR A 238 -16.95 -38.36 -13.20
N ARG A 239 -15.77 -38.81 -13.64
CA ARG A 239 -15.38 -40.24 -13.59
C ARG A 239 -14.61 -40.62 -12.33
N LEU A 240 -14.03 -39.67 -11.60
CA LEU A 240 -13.40 -39.96 -10.30
C LEU A 240 -14.43 -40.08 -9.16
N ASP A 241 -15.60 -39.45 -9.28
CA ASP A 241 -16.67 -39.54 -8.27
C ASP A 241 -17.57 -40.79 -8.39
N ALA A 242 -17.37 -41.64 -9.41
CA ALA A 242 -18.19 -42.84 -9.66
C ALA A 242 -17.51 -44.17 -9.25
N THR A 243 -16.33 -44.11 -8.62
CA THR A 243 -15.64 -45.28 -8.04
C THR A 243 -15.21 -45.01 -6.60
N VAL A 244 -16.20 -44.89 -5.71
CA VAL A 244 -16.12 -45.27 -4.30
C VAL A 244 -17.36 -46.09 -3.97
#